data_AF-U4QST7-F1
#
_entry.id   AF-U4QST7-F1
#
_cell.length_a   1.000
_cell.length_b   1.000
_cell.length_c   1.000
_cell.angle_alpha   90.00
_cell.angle_beta   90.00
_cell.angle_gamma   90.00
#
_symmetry.space_group_name_H-M   'P 1'
#
loop_
_entity.id
_entity.type
_entity.pdbx_description
1 polymer ?
#
loop_
_entity_poly.entity_id
_entity_poly.type
_entity_poly.pdbx_seq_one_letter_code
_entity_poly.pdbx_strand_id
1 'polypeptide(L)'
;MSKILSGSQTTTHKPSLMPETSPRRYVTGMAALNIPSPENTGGDWHFGGTFRSPSFPDNIALAGEGLEWNTNALFGDYGIHECSDILRSRGISIPDGVQVFSANHYRAILDMLYRSISAGRIPEHLAIGDWLDTEEHKRVLFCLLDQFTHRFSPPEQKLIASWIALQK
;
A
#
# COMPACT_ATOMS: atom_id res chain seq x y z
N MET A 1 25.69 14.27 -50.95
CA MET A 1 24.40 14.59 -50.32
C MET A 1 23.93 13.36 -49.57
N SER A 2 24.13 13.34 -48.25
CA SER A 2 23.78 12.24 -47.36
C SER A 2 22.27 12.18 -47.11
N LYS A 3 21.69 10.97 -47.14
CA LYS A 3 20.42 10.68 -46.48
C LYS A 3 20.68 9.55 -45.48
N ILE A 4 20.86 9.94 -44.22
CA ILE A 4 20.87 9.03 -43.08
C ILE A 4 19.41 8.71 -42.80
N LEU A 5 19.02 7.45 -43.02
CA LEU A 5 17.75 6.92 -42.56
C LEU A 5 17.87 6.69 -41.06
N SER A 6 17.23 7.57 -40.29
CA SER A 6 16.99 7.40 -38.86
C SER A 6 16.05 6.21 -38.66
N GLY A 7 16.60 5.10 -38.17
CA GLY A 7 15.80 3.97 -37.68
C GLY A 7 15.11 4.38 -36.39
N SER A 8 13.78 4.46 -36.40
CA SER A 8 12.99 4.55 -35.19
C SER A 8 13.15 3.26 -34.40
N GLN A 9 13.92 3.30 -33.32
CA GLN A 9 13.90 2.25 -32.31
C GLN A 9 12.52 2.28 -31.67
N THR A 10 11.66 1.35 -32.10
CA THR A 10 10.45 1.01 -31.37
C THR A 10 10.89 0.22 -30.16
N THR A 11 11.09 0.92 -29.03
CA THR A 11 11.23 0.26 -27.73
C THR A 11 9.91 -0.45 -27.46
N THR A 12 9.92 -1.78 -27.62
CA THR A 12 8.85 -2.64 -27.14
C THR A 12 8.90 -2.58 -25.62
N HIS A 13 8.20 -1.61 -25.02
CA HIS A 13 7.92 -1.66 -23.59
C HIS A 13 7.10 -2.92 -23.34
N LYS A 14 7.75 -3.96 -22.82
CA LYS A 14 7.05 -5.08 -22.20
C LYS A 14 6.09 -4.46 -21.19
N PRO A 15 4.78 -4.73 -21.26
CA PRO A 15 3.85 -4.16 -20.30
C PRO A 15 4.30 -4.59 -18.91
N SER A 16 4.62 -3.61 -18.06
CA SER A 16 4.89 -3.83 -16.64
C SER A 16 3.65 -4.50 -16.04
N LEU A 17 3.79 -5.74 -15.61
CA LEU A 17 2.71 -6.50 -15.01
C LEU A 17 2.67 -6.22 -13.51
N MET A 18 1.48 -6.29 -12.91
CA MET A 18 1.34 -6.27 -11.46
C MET A 18 2.19 -7.40 -10.85
N PRO A 19 2.81 -7.17 -9.68
CA PRO A 19 3.47 -8.24 -8.94
C PRO A 19 2.48 -9.34 -8.56
N GLU A 20 2.97 -10.57 -8.42
CA GLU A 20 2.16 -11.69 -7.96
C GLU A 20 1.70 -11.45 -6.51
N THR A 21 0.40 -11.62 -6.28
CA THR A 21 -0.23 -11.43 -4.98
C THR A 21 -1.19 -12.56 -4.64
N SER A 22 -1.52 -12.68 -3.36
CA SER A 22 -2.46 -13.60 -2.77
C SER A 22 -3.06 -12.96 -1.51
N PRO A 23 -4.11 -13.55 -0.89
CA PRO A 23 -4.62 -13.08 0.39
C PRO A 23 -3.59 -13.03 1.53
N ARG A 24 -2.42 -13.68 1.38
CA ARG A 24 -1.33 -13.65 2.36
C ARG A 24 -0.08 -12.94 1.87
N ARG A 25 -0.08 -12.39 0.64
CA ARG A 25 1.01 -11.62 0.03
C ARG A 25 0.42 -10.54 -0.87
N TYR A 26 0.38 -9.29 -0.45
CA TYR A 26 -0.48 -8.27 -1.05
C TYR A 26 0.24 -6.93 -1.22
N VAL A 27 -0.29 -6.07 -2.09
CA VAL A 27 0.20 -4.68 -2.28
C VAL A 27 -0.06 -3.86 -1.02
N THR A 28 0.90 -3.08 -0.56
CA THR A 28 0.79 -2.29 0.67
C THR A 28 1.45 -0.91 0.57
N GLY A 29 1.48 -0.17 1.68
CA GLY A 29 2.11 1.13 1.83
C GLY A 29 1.55 2.19 0.88
N MET A 30 2.41 3.06 0.38
CA MET A 30 2.02 4.17 -0.51
C MET A 30 1.29 3.71 -1.77
N ALA A 31 1.62 2.53 -2.30
CA ALA A 31 0.94 2.01 -3.48
C ALA A 31 -0.52 1.63 -3.18
N ALA A 32 -0.75 0.96 -2.04
CA ALA A 32 -2.08 0.59 -1.59
C ALA A 32 -2.94 1.80 -1.20
N LEU A 33 -2.35 2.81 -0.57
CA LEU A 33 -3.02 4.09 -0.30
C LEU A 33 -3.50 4.76 -1.59
N ASN A 34 -2.83 4.48 -2.71
CA ASN A 34 -3.20 4.98 -4.02
C ASN A 34 -4.18 4.09 -4.81
N ILE A 35 -4.74 3.04 -4.20
CA ILE A 35 -5.84 2.24 -4.75
C ILE A 35 -7.13 2.65 -4.02
N PRO A 36 -8.27 2.81 -4.72
CA PRO A 36 -9.56 3.00 -4.06
C PRO A 36 -9.82 1.94 -2.99
N SER A 37 -10.08 2.39 -1.77
CA SER A 37 -10.41 1.51 -0.64
C SER A 37 -11.91 1.16 -0.64
N PRO A 38 -12.31 -0.06 -0.27
CA PRO A 38 -13.73 -0.43 -0.10
C PRO A 38 -14.50 0.46 0.88
N GLU A 39 -13.79 1.06 1.83
CA GLU A 39 -14.33 1.96 2.86
C GLU A 39 -14.51 3.40 2.37
N ASN A 40 -14.20 3.69 1.10
CA ASN A 40 -14.31 5.01 0.48
C ASN A 40 -13.50 6.11 1.20
N THR A 41 -12.29 5.76 1.63
CA THR A 41 -11.26 6.72 2.08
C THR A 41 -10.59 7.39 0.87
N GLY A 42 -10.20 8.65 1.02
CA GLY A 42 -9.80 9.53 -0.08
C GLY A 42 -8.33 9.49 -0.48
N GLY A 43 -7.51 8.62 0.13
CA GLY A 43 -6.07 8.46 -0.11
C GLY A 43 -5.60 8.30 -1.57
N ASP A 44 -6.50 8.06 -2.52
CA ASP A 44 -6.18 7.52 -3.84
C ASP A 44 -5.82 8.56 -4.92
N TRP A 45 -5.59 9.82 -4.52
CA TRP A 45 -5.39 10.95 -5.43
C TRP A 45 -4.12 10.86 -6.30
N HIS A 46 -3.12 10.05 -5.93
CA HIS A 46 -1.92 9.80 -6.75
C HIS A 46 -1.94 8.45 -7.50
N PHE A 47 -3.11 7.84 -7.73
CA PHE A 47 -3.22 6.59 -8.52
C PHE A 47 -2.39 6.63 -9.82
N GLY A 48 -2.60 7.65 -10.65
CA GLY A 48 -1.91 7.78 -11.94
C GLY A 48 -0.39 7.90 -11.80
N GLY A 49 0.08 8.71 -10.85
CA GLY A 49 1.50 8.88 -10.56
C GLY A 49 2.16 7.62 -10.01
N THR A 50 1.41 6.78 -9.30
CA THR A 50 1.90 5.52 -8.72
C THR A 50 2.02 4.43 -9.77
N PHE A 51 0.92 4.12 -10.46
CA PHE A 51 0.79 2.93 -11.31
C PHE A 51 1.17 3.16 -12.78
N ARG A 52 1.47 4.41 -13.17
CA ARG A 52 1.96 4.75 -14.52
C ARG A 52 3.34 5.38 -14.50
N SER A 53 4.04 5.31 -13.36
CA SER A 53 5.42 5.79 -13.26
C SER A 53 6.36 4.88 -14.09
N PRO A 54 7.50 5.41 -14.56
CA PRO A 54 8.55 4.59 -15.18
C PRO A 54 9.13 3.51 -14.25
N SER A 55 8.97 3.67 -12.94
CA SER A 55 9.44 2.73 -11.92
C SER A 55 8.45 1.61 -11.64
N PHE A 56 7.27 1.62 -12.25
CA PHE A 56 6.28 0.56 -12.11
C PHE A 56 6.72 -0.68 -12.91
N PRO A 57 6.70 -1.90 -12.31
CA PRO A 57 6.11 -2.26 -11.03
C PRO A 57 7.12 -2.33 -9.86
N ASP A 58 8.40 -2.02 -10.10
CA ASP A 58 9.49 -2.20 -9.13
C ASP A 58 9.35 -1.33 -7.88
N ASN A 59 8.60 -0.22 -7.96
CA ASN A 59 8.30 0.66 -6.83
C ASN A 59 7.08 0.22 -6.00
N ILE A 60 6.41 -0.88 -6.34
CA ILE A 60 5.24 -1.37 -5.62
C ILE A 60 5.69 -2.17 -4.39
N ALA A 61 5.40 -1.63 -3.21
CA ALA A 61 5.66 -2.32 -1.96
C ALA A 61 4.69 -3.50 -1.78
N LEU A 62 5.24 -4.63 -1.32
CA LEU A 62 4.49 -5.82 -0.96
C LEU A 62 4.68 -6.16 0.52
N ALA A 63 3.62 -6.67 1.15
CA ALA A 63 3.64 -7.25 2.48
C ALA A 63 3.13 -8.69 2.46
N GLY A 64 3.45 -9.44 3.52
CA GLY A 64 2.97 -10.80 3.73
C GLY A 64 4.03 -11.89 3.62
N GLU A 65 3.62 -13.11 3.26
CA GLU A 65 4.45 -14.31 3.33
C GLU A 65 5.74 -14.21 2.50
N GLY A 66 6.83 -14.61 3.14
CA GLY A 66 8.17 -14.61 2.53
C GLY A 66 8.76 -13.21 2.31
N LEU A 67 8.16 -12.15 2.87
CA LEU A 67 8.64 -10.77 2.76
C LEU A 67 9.03 -10.20 4.12
N GLU A 68 9.86 -9.15 4.09
CA GLU A 68 10.26 -8.41 5.28
C GLU A 68 9.05 -7.78 6.00
N TRP A 69 8.09 -7.22 5.25
CA TRP A 69 6.84 -6.66 5.81
C TRP A 69 5.79 -7.75 6.00
N ASN A 70 6.09 -8.78 6.78
CA ASN A 70 5.09 -9.81 7.08
C ASN A 70 4.32 -9.47 8.36
N THR A 71 3.20 -8.75 8.20
CA THR A 71 2.30 -8.38 9.30
C THR A 71 1.12 -9.33 9.47
N ASN A 72 1.10 -10.46 8.75
CA ASN A 72 -0.01 -11.42 8.83
C ASN A 72 -0.21 -11.97 10.25
N ALA A 73 0.86 -12.13 11.03
CA ALA A 73 0.75 -12.55 12.44
C ALA A 73 0.11 -11.48 13.34
N LEU A 74 0.25 -10.20 12.98
CA LEU A 74 -0.28 -9.07 13.75
C LEU A 74 -1.71 -8.77 13.37
N PHE A 75 -2.06 -8.76 12.09
CA PHE A 75 -3.36 -8.26 11.62
C PHE A 75 -4.21 -9.33 10.94
N GLY A 76 -3.68 -10.54 10.73
CA GLY A 76 -4.38 -11.59 9.99
C GLY A 76 -4.70 -11.14 8.56
N ASP A 77 -5.93 -11.43 8.14
CA ASP A 77 -6.50 -11.03 6.85
C ASP A 77 -7.17 -9.65 6.89
N TYR A 78 -7.14 -8.94 8.03
CA TYR A 78 -7.78 -7.64 8.17
C TYR A 78 -7.32 -6.67 7.08
N GLY A 79 -8.30 -6.07 6.39
CA GLY A 79 -8.08 -5.02 5.41
C GLY A 79 -7.42 -5.49 4.12
N ILE A 80 -7.27 -6.80 3.88
CA ILE A 80 -6.78 -7.31 2.59
C ILE A 80 -8.00 -7.56 1.70
N HIS A 81 -7.98 -7.02 0.48
CA HIS A 81 -9.07 -7.22 -0.47
C HIS A 81 -8.56 -7.46 -1.89
N GLU A 82 -9.37 -8.16 -2.68
CA GLU A 82 -9.18 -8.29 -4.12
C GLU A 82 -9.50 -6.95 -4.78
N CYS A 83 -8.68 -6.49 -5.71
CA CYS A 83 -8.80 -5.19 -6.36
C CYS A 83 -8.54 -5.22 -7.88
N SER A 84 -8.48 -6.39 -8.52
CA SER A 84 -8.13 -6.46 -9.94
C SER A 84 -9.12 -5.70 -10.83
N ASP A 85 -10.42 -5.73 -10.54
CA ASP A 85 -11.42 -4.99 -11.33
C ASP A 85 -11.30 -3.47 -11.17
N ILE A 86 -10.97 -3.00 -9.96
CA ILE A 86 -10.67 -1.58 -9.70
C ILE A 86 -9.45 -1.15 -10.53
N LEU A 87 -8.40 -1.96 -10.53
CA LEU A 87 -7.18 -1.68 -11.29
C LEU A 87 -7.43 -1.72 -12.81
N ARG A 88 -8.16 -2.72 -13.31
CA ARG A 88 -8.54 -2.84 -14.73
C ARG A 88 -9.38 -1.65 -15.18
N SER A 89 -10.40 -1.27 -14.41
CA SER A 89 -11.27 -0.13 -14.74
C SER A 89 -10.50 1.21 -14.80
N ARG A 90 -9.37 1.31 -14.10
CA ARG A 90 -8.45 2.45 -14.14
C ARG A 90 -7.31 2.30 -15.14
N GLY A 91 -7.37 1.30 -16.02
CA GLY A 91 -6.49 1.12 -17.17
C GLY A 91 -5.18 0.38 -16.87
N ILE A 92 -5.06 -0.32 -15.74
CA ILE A 92 -3.93 -1.20 -15.47
C ILE A 92 -4.13 -2.52 -16.20
N SER A 93 -3.12 -2.95 -16.96
CA SER A 93 -3.16 -4.21 -17.68
C SER A 93 -2.95 -5.39 -16.73
N ILE A 94 -4.03 -6.09 -16.40
CA ILE A 94 -4.03 -7.33 -15.62
C ILE A 94 -4.70 -8.40 -16.48
N PRO A 95 -4.04 -9.54 -16.76
CA PRO A 95 -4.63 -10.61 -17.56
C PRO A 95 -5.96 -11.12 -16.99
N ASP A 96 -6.80 -11.67 -17.86
CA ASP A 96 -8.08 -12.26 -17.45
C ASP A 96 -7.83 -13.45 -16.51
N GLY A 97 -8.67 -13.56 -15.47
CA GLY A 97 -8.55 -14.60 -14.44
C GLY A 97 -7.43 -14.37 -13.42
N VAL A 98 -6.55 -13.38 -13.60
CA VAL A 98 -5.55 -13.01 -12.59
C VAL A 98 -6.19 -12.09 -11.55
N GLN A 99 -6.10 -12.49 -10.29
CA GLN A 99 -6.52 -11.68 -9.14
C GLN A 99 -5.36 -10.87 -8.60
N VAL A 100 -5.66 -9.69 -8.07
CA VAL A 100 -4.67 -8.84 -7.39
C VAL A 100 -5.20 -8.49 -6.02
N PHE A 101 -4.38 -8.69 -4.98
CA PHE A 101 -4.73 -8.37 -3.61
C PHE A 101 -3.96 -7.15 -3.11
N SER A 102 -4.66 -6.25 -2.44
CA SER A 102 -4.12 -5.05 -1.83
C SER A 102 -4.60 -4.90 -0.39
N ALA A 103 -3.78 -4.24 0.41
CA ALA A 103 -4.25 -3.60 1.64
C ALA A 103 -5.25 -2.49 1.30
N ASN A 104 -6.29 -2.37 2.11
CA ASN A 104 -7.10 -1.18 2.25
C ASN A 104 -6.26 -0.08 2.95
N HIS A 105 -6.78 1.14 3.02
CA HIS A 105 -5.97 2.25 3.54
C HIS A 105 -5.56 2.06 5.01
N TYR A 106 -6.43 1.49 5.84
CA TYR A 106 -6.09 1.19 7.24
C TYR A 106 -4.95 0.18 7.36
N ARG A 107 -5.02 -0.94 6.63
CA ARG A 107 -3.99 -1.98 6.65
C ARG A 107 -2.66 -1.45 6.09
N ALA A 108 -2.69 -0.61 5.05
CA ALA A 108 -1.49 0.01 4.51
C ALA A 108 -0.80 0.94 5.54
N ILE A 109 -1.57 1.74 6.27
CA ILE A 109 -1.07 2.59 7.37
C ILE A 109 -0.48 1.72 8.48
N LEU A 110 -1.19 0.65 8.89
CA LEU A 110 -0.73 -0.27 9.93
C LEU A 110 0.58 -0.99 9.54
N ASP A 111 0.71 -1.40 8.28
CA ASP A 111 1.92 -2.04 7.76
C ASP A 111 3.12 -1.06 7.77
N MET A 112 2.91 0.18 7.33
CA MET A 112 3.95 1.23 7.36
C MET A 112 4.35 1.62 8.79
N LEU A 113 3.37 1.68 9.69
CA LEU A 113 3.59 1.93 11.11
C LEU A 113 4.45 0.82 11.72
N TYR A 114 4.08 -0.44 11.51
CA TYR A 114 4.83 -1.59 12.01
C TYR A 114 6.27 -1.58 11.50
N ARG A 115 6.51 -1.34 10.20
CA ARG A 115 7.88 -1.28 9.64
C ARG A 115 8.78 -0.30 10.39
N SER A 116 8.25 0.86 10.77
CA SER A 116 9.04 1.87 11.47
C SER A 116 9.27 1.47 12.93
N ILE A 117 8.22 0.97 13.57
CA ILE A 117 8.22 0.63 14.99
C ILE A 117 9.05 -0.62 15.29
N SER A 118 9.02 -1.63 14.43
CA SER A 118 9.86 -2.83 14.53
C SER A 118 11.35 -2.50 14.39
N ALA A 119 11.67 -1.37 13.74
CA ALA A 119 13.02 -0.81 13.66
C ALA A 119 13.32 0.18 14.80
N GLY A 120 12.46 0.30 15.81
CA GLY A 120 12.62 1.18 16.97
C GLY A 120 12.42 2.67 16.66
N ARG A 121 11.71 3.02 15.58
CA ARG A 121 11.52 4.41 15.12
C ARG A 121 10.05 4.81 15.12
N ILE A 122 9.80 6.10 15.35
CA ILE A 122 8.48 6.72 15.20
C ILE A 122 8.36 7.25 13.75
N PRO A 123 7.34 6.85 12.98
CA PRO A 123 7.14 7.39 11.63
C PRO A 123 6.48 8.77 11.67
N GLU A 124 7.25 9.81 11.96
CA GLU A 124 6.74 11.20 12.04
C GLU A 124 6.13 11.71 10.72
N HIS A 125 6.61 11.18 9.58
CA HIS A 125 6.11 11.52 8.25
C HIS A 125 4.80 10.82 7.88
N LEU A 126 4.36 9.82 8.66
CA LEU A 126 3.09 9.14 8.44
C LEU A 126 1.99 9.93 9.16
N ALA A 127 1.53 11.01 8.52
CA ALA A 127 0.41 11.81 8.98
C ALA A 127 -0.90 11.23 8.44
N ILE A 128 -1.77 10.75 9.33
CA ILE A 128 -3.02 10.09 8.90
C ILE A 128 -4.02 11.05 8.26
N GLY A 129 -3.92 12.35 8.59
CA GLY A 129 -4.77 13.40 8.03
C GLY A 129 -4.55 13.63 6.54
N ASP A 130 -3.42 13.18 6.00
CA ASP A 130 -3.22 13.20 4.54
C ASP A 130 -4.14 12.18 3.89
N TRP A 131 -4.28 10.97 4.45
CA TRP A 131 -4.91 9.80 3.81
C TRP A 131 -6.36 9.53 4.21
N LEU A 132 -6.78 10.02 5.38
CA LEU A 132 -8.10 9.75 5.97
C LEU A 132 -8.91 11.05 6.05
N ASP A 133 -9.91 11.20 5.19
CA ASP A 133 -10.62 12.49 4.99
C ASP A 133 -11.51 12.91 6.16
N THR A 134 -11.96 11.96 6.98
CA THR A 134 -12.97 12.21 8.00
C THR A 134 -12.48 11.83 9.38
N GLU A 135 -13.01 12.50 10.40
CA GLU A 135 -12.78 12.13 11.80
C GLU A 135 -13.25 10.70 12.10
N GLU A 136 -14.27 10.22 11.40
CA GLU A 136 -14.74 8.84 11.52
C GLU A 136 -13.69 7.85 11.01
N HIS A 137 -13.07 8.13 9.85
CA HIS A 137 -11.98 7.29 9.35
C HIS A 137 -10.81 7.22 10.35
N LYS A 138 -10.43 8.36 10.94
CA LYS A 138 -9.38 8.40 11.97
C LYS A 138 -9.75 7.58 13.21
N ARG A 139 -11.00 7.68 13.69
CA ARG A 139 -11.51 6.88 14.82
C ARG A 139 -11.43 5.39 14.54
N VAL A 140 -11.83 4.95 13.35
CA VAL A 140 -11.72 3.54 12.94
C VAL A 140 -10.27 3.06 13.04
N LEU A 141 -9.31 3.83 12.51
CA LEU A 141 -7.89 3.49 12.63
C LEU A 141 -7.45 3.33 14.09
N PHE A 142 -7.85 4.25 14.98
CA PHE A 142 -7.49 4.16 16.39
C PHE A 142 -8.15 2.98 17.10
N CYS A 143 -9.40 2.63 16.77
CA CYS A 143 -10.04 1.42 17.28
C CYS A 143 -9.30 0.14 16.86
N LEU A 144 -8.83 0.09 15.61
CA LEU A 144 -8.01 -1.04 15.12
C LEU A 144 -6.68 -1.13 15.87
N LEU A 145 -6.03 0.01 16.11
CA LEU A 145 -4.80 0.04 16.90
C LEU A 145 -5.04 -0.47 18.31
N ASP A 146 -6.09 -0.02 19.00
CA ASP A 146 -6.45 -0.54 20.33
C ASP A 146 -6.67 -2.06 20.29
N GLN A 147 -7.40 -2.55 19.30
CA GLN A 147 -7.64 -3.97 19.10
C GLN A 147 -6.35 -4.77 18.88
N PHE A 148 -5.38 -4.26 18.13
CA PHE A 148 -4.16 -5.00 17.78
C PHE A 148 -2.97 -4.72 18.71
N THR A 149 -3.00 -3.68 19.54
CA THR A 149 -1.85 -3.22 20.35
C THR A 149 -1.27 -4.32 21.24
N HIS A 150 -2.11 -5.21 21.77
CA HIS A 150 -1.67 -6.33 22.60
C HIS A 150 -0.77 -7.35 21.88
N ARG A 151 -0.73 -7.33 20.54
CA ARG A 151 0.09 -8.23 19.71
C ARG A 151 1.51 -7.69 19.50
N PHE A 152 1.76 -6.44 19.85
CA PHE A 152 3.09 -5.82 19.80
C PHE A 152 3.83 -6.01 21.12
N SER A 153 5.17 -5.98 21.08
CA SER A 153 5.99 -5.99 22.27
C SER A 153 5.85 -4.70 23.10
N PRO A 154 6.14 -4.70 24.42
CA PRO A 154 6.01 -3.51 25.24
C PRO A 154 6.79 -2.27 24.75
N PRO A 155 8.02 -2.39 24.21
CA PRO A 155 8.70 -1.25 23.57
C PRO A 155 7.95 -0.70 22.35
N GLU A 156 7.44 -1.59 21.50
CA GLU A 156 6.68 -1.19 20.30
C GLU A 156 5.36 -0.50 20.67
N GLN A 157 4.66 -0.99 21.70
CA GLN A 157 3.45 -0.35 22.22
C GLN A 157 3.70 1.11 22.67
N LYS A 158 4.85 1.39 23.28
CA LYS A 158 5.24 2.75 23.65
C LYS A 158 5.44 3.63 22.41
N LEU A 159 6.07 3.10 21.37
CA LEU A 159 6.26 3.81 20.10
C LEU A 159 4.92 4.08 19.40
N ILE A 160 3.99 3.13 19.43
CA ILE A 160 2.62 3.32 18.91
C ILE A 160 1.95 4.47 19.66
N ALA A 161 1.98 4.46 21.01
CA ALA A 161 1.38 5.51 21.81
C ALA A 161 1.99 6.89 21.52
N SER A 162 3.31 6.96 21.34
CA SER A 162 3.99 8.20 20.93
C SER A 162 3.55 8.66 19.54
N TRP A 163 3.44 7.75 18.57
CA TRP A 163 2.97 8.08 17.22
C TRP A 163 1.51 8.56 17.21
N ILE A 164 0.62 7.91 17.95
CA ILE A 164 -0.79 8.33 18.11
C ILE A 164 -0.86 9.76 18.67
N ALA A 165 0.01 10.11 19.63
CA ALA A 165 0.03 11.45 20.21
C ALA A 165 0.42 12.56 19.20
N LEU A 166 1.09 12.20 18.10
CA LEU A 166 1.43 13.12 17.00
C LEU A 166 0.26 13.35 16.01
N GLN A 167 -0.77 12.51 16.04
CA GLN A 167 -1.88 12.56 15.07
C GLN A 167 -3.02 13.49 15.51
N LYS A 168 -2.77 14.37 16.48
CA LYS A 168 -3.75 15.31 17.05
C LYS A 168 -3.96 16.54 16.19
#